data_AF-A0A5J5AMN9-F1
#
_entry.id   AF-A0A5J5AMN9-F1
#
_cell.length_a   1.000
_cell.length_b   1.000
_cell.length_c   1.000
_cell.angle_alpha   90.00
_cell.angle_beta   90.00
_cell.angle_gamma   90.00
#
_symmetry.space_group_name_H-M   'P 1'
#
loop_
_entity.id
_entity.type
_entity.pdbx_description
1 polymer ?
#
loop_
_entity_poly.entity_id
_entity_poly.type
_entity_poly.pdbx_seq_one_letter_code
_entity_poly.pdbx_strand_id
1 'polypeptide(L)'
;MQRTAIVGRVKIETRPLILVEAKRDSDDHTPYSILLQNAETVALVCPHQGNEHQNTAIPVTSLKIGDEVLLRVQGGARHTRIEIKEFIVEK
;
A
#
# COMPACT_ATOMS: atom_id res chain seq x y z
N MET A 1 -33.08 15.26 6.30
CA MET A 1 -33.90 14.93 5.11
C MET A 1 -33.08 14.00 4.23
N GLN A 2 -33.56 12.77 4.00
CA GLN A 2 -32.95 11.85 3.03
C GLN A 2 -33.63 12.11 1.67
N ARG A 3 -32.84 12.35 0.62
CA ARG A 3 -33.35 12.50 -0.76
C ARG A 3 -33.15 11.20 -1.51
N THR A 4 -34.21 10.70 -2.14
CA THR A 4 -34.14 9.56 -3.06
C THR A 4 -33.40 9.99 -4.32
N ALA A 5 -32.41 9.20 -4.72
CA ALA A 5 -31.65 9.39 -5.95
C ALA A 5 -31.58 8.06 -6.71
N ILE A 6 -31.44 8.12 -8.03
CA ILE A 6 -31.26 6.95 -8.88
C ILE A 6 -29.77 6.66 -8.99
N VAL A 7 -29.37 5.45 -8.66
CA VAL A 7 -27.99 4.96 -8.82
C VAL A 7 -27.91 4.20 -10.13
N GLY A 8 -27.22 4.75 -11.13
CA GLY A 8 -27.09 4.10 -12.45
C GLY A 8 -26.16 2.88 -12.43
N ARG A 9 -25.02 2.98 -11.74
CA ARG A 9 -24.08 1.87 -11.57
C ARG A 9 -23.35 2.00 -10.25
N VAL A 10 -23.22 0.89 -9.52
CA VAL A 10 -22.33 0.76 -8.37
C VAL A 10 -21.22 -0.22 -8.74
N LYS A 11 -19.97 0.19 -8.54
CA LYS A 11 -18.84 -0.74 -8.58
C LYS A 11 -18.50 -1.08 -7.13
N ILE A 12 -19.06 -2.19 -6.65
CA ILE A 12 -18.74 -2.75 -5.34
C ILE A 12 -17.62 -3.75 -5.57
N GLU A 13 -16.53 -3.60 -4.82
CA GLU A 13 -15.39 -4.50 -4.85
C GLU A 13 -15.20 -5.04 -3.43
N THR A 14 -15.11 -6.36 -3.31
CA THR A 14 -14.78 -7.01 -2.03
C THR A 14 -13.52 -7.83 -2.24
N ARG A 15 -12.37 -7.24 -1.90
CA ARG A 15 -11.09 -7.95 -1.87
C ARG A 15 -10.48 -7.80 -0.48
N PRO A 16 -9.93 -8.86 0.11
CA PRO A 16 -9.14 -8.75 1.33
C PRO A 16 -8.00 -7.74 1.17
N LEU A 17 -7.73 -6.97 2.22
CA LEU A 17 -6.53 -6.16 2.32
C LEU A 17 -5.41 -6.99 2.97
N ILE A 18 -4.18 -6.66 2.62
CA ILE A 18 -2.97 -7.18 3.24
C ILE A 18 -2.36 -6.05 4.07
N LEU A 19 -2.12 -6.31 5.35
CA LEU A 19 -1.30 -5.46 6.21
C LEU A 19 0.16 -5.84 6.00
N VAL A 20 0.97 -4.89 5.52
CA VAL A 20 2.41 -5.06 5.39
C VAL A 20 3.09 -4.18 6.44
N GLU A 21 3.93 -4.79 7.27
CA GLU A 21 4.75 -4.12 8.26
C GLU A 21 6.23 -4.20 7.86
N ALA A 22 6.94 -3.08 7.95
CA ALA A 22 8.35 -2.97 7.66
C ALA A 22 9.08 -2.30 8.81
N LYS A 23 10.24 -2.83 9.16
CA LYS A 23 11.16 -2.24 10.15
C LYS A 23 12.37 -1.68 9.41
N ARG A 24 12.98 -0.63 9.96
CA ARG A 24 14.26 -0.12 9.47
C ARG A 24 15.36 -0.71 10.35
N ASP A 25 16.45 -1.18 9.76
CA ASP A 25 17.57 -1.81 10.49
C ASP A 25 18.09 -0.99 11.68
N SER A 26 17.95 0.33 11.62
CA SER A 26 18.46 1.27 12.62
C SER A 26 17.47 1.67 13.72
N ASP A 27 16.20 1.24 13.65
CA ASP A 27 15.15 1.75 14.53
C ASP A 27 14.18 0.63 14.95
N ASP A 28 14.29 0.20 16.21
CA ASP A 28 13.55 -0.96 16.75
C ASP A 28 12.19 -0.57 17.37
N HIS A 29 11.85 0.72 17.39
CA HIS A 29 10.77 1.21 18.25
C HIS A 29 9.43 1.45 17.56
N THR A 30 9.36 1.68 16.24
CA THR A 30 8.06 1.82 15.53
C THR A 30 8.10 1.19 14.13
N PRO A 31 7.34 0.11 13.87
CA PRO A 31 7.20 -0.43 12.53
C PRO A 31 6.39 0.53 11.63
N TYR A 32 6.76 0.61 10.35
CA TYR A 32 5.96 1.26 9.33
C TYR A 32 4.94 0.27 8.79
N SER A 33 3.67 0.66 8.73
CA SER A 33 2.59 -0.19 8.25
C SER A 33 1.86 0.41 7.06
N ILE A 34 1.45 -0.42 6.12
CA ILE A 34 0.57 -0.03 5.01
C ILE A 34 -0.47 -1.13 4.74
N LEU A 35 -1.70 -0.72 4.45
CA LEU A 35 -2.75 -1.62 3.97
C LEU A 35 -2.82 -1.58 2.44
N LEU A 36 -2.69 -2.75 1.81
CA LEU A 36 -2.64 -2.90 0.36
C LEU A 36 -3.74 -3.85 -0.11
N GLN A 37 -4.24 -3.64 -1.34
CA GLN A 37 -5.16 -4.60 -1.93
C GLN A 37 -4.43 -5.91 -2.24
N ASN A 38 -5.02 -7.04 -1.88
CA ASN A 38 -4.50 -8.35 -2.27
C ASN A 38 -4.68 -8.57 -3.79
N ALA A 39 -3.68 -8.16 -4.59
CA ALA A 39 -3.68 -8.29 -6.03
C ALA A 39 -2.25 -8.36 -6.59
N GLU A 40 -2.03 -9.17 -7.62
CA GLU A 40 -0.74 -9.32 -8.31
C GLU A 40 -0.22 -8.01 -8.94
N THR A 41 -1.12 -7.09 -9.27
CA THR A 41 -0.81 -5.79 -9.87
C THR A 41 -0.34 -4.76 -8.85
N VAL A 42 -0.45 -5.07 -7.55
CA VAL A 42 0.06 -4.25 -6.46
C VAL A 42 1.43 -4.83 -6.06
N ALA A 43 2.48 -4.06 -6.24
CA ALA A 43 3.85 -4.49 -5.98
C ALA A 43 4.66 -3.42 -5.24
N LEU A 44 5.62 -3.86 -4.42
CA LEU A 44 6.55 -3.01 -3.67
C LEU A 44 7.93 -3.03 -4.35
N VAL A 45 8.60 -1.88 -4.37
CA VAL A 45 9.91 -1.74 -5.02
C VAL A 45 11.00 -2.24 -4.09
N CYS A 46 11.91 -3.07 -4.60
CA CYS A 46 13.07 -3.57 -3.86
C CYS A 46 14.27 -2.64 -4.01
N PRO A 47 15.22 -2.66 -3.05
CA PRO A 47 16.51 -2.00 -3.24
C PRO A 47 17.27 -2.62 -4.43
N HIS A 48 18.09 -1.81 -5.10
CA HIS A 48 18.93 -2.27 -6.20
C HIS A 48 20.04 -3.19 -5.69
N GLN A 49 20.20 -4.37 -6.28
CA GLN A 49 21.36 -5.23 -6.07
C GLN A 49 22.31 -5.15 -7.28
N GLY A 50 23.50 -4.54 -7.10
CA GLY A 50 24.57 -4.51 -8.10
C GLY A 50 24.40 -3.51 -9.27
N ASN A 51 25.16 -3.73 -10.35
CA ASN A 51 25.16 -2.90 -11.58
C ASN A 51 23.97 -3.18 -12.52
N GLU A 52 23.00 -3.98 -12.10
CA GLU A 52 21.86 -4.33 -12.92
C GLU A 52 20.82 -3.22 -12.86
N HIS A 53 20.58 -2.53 -13.98
CA HIS A 53 19.59 -1.44 -14.12
C HIS A 53 18.12 -1.91 -14.11
N GLN A 54 17.79 -3.00 -13.41
CA GLN A 54 16.41 -3.44 -13.24
C GLN A 54 15.93 -3.23 -11.80
N ASN A 55 15.05 -2.25 -11.60
CA ASN A 55 14.26 -2.16 -10.37
C ASN A 55 13.32 -3.36 -10.33
N THR A 56 13.61 -4.35 -9.50
CA THR A 56 12.70 -5.45 -9.25
C THR A 56 11.61 -4.99 -8.28
N ALA A 57 10.35 -5.33 -8.59
CA ALA A 57 9.23 -5.12 -7.69
C ALA A 57 8.66 -6.49 -7.29
N ILE A 58 8.30 -6.65 -6.02
CA ILE A 58 7.68 -7.86 -5.49
C ILE A 58 6.17 -7.65 -5.38
N PRO A 59 5.34 -8.41 -6.10
CA PRO A 59 3.90 -8.40 -5.92
C PRO A 59 3.52 -8.77 -4.48
N VAL A 60 2.51 -8.09 -3.91
CA VAL A 60 2.07 -8.34 -2.53
C VAL A 60 1.58 -9.77 -2.32
N THR A 61 1.12 -10.44 -3.37
CA THR A 61 0.70 -11.86 -3.35
C THR A 61 1.87 -12.83 -3.14
N SER A 62 3.10 -12.38 -3.38
CA SER A 62 4.32 -13.19 -3.33
C SER A 62 5.31 -12.70 -2.25
N LEU A 63 4.95 -11.65 -1.51
CA LEU A 63 5.78 -11.03 -0.47
C LEU A 63 6.00 -11.99 0.71
N LYS A 64 7.22 -12.03 1.22
CA LYS A 64 7.64 -12.92 2.31
C LYS A 64 8.28 -12.12 3.45
N ILE A 65 8.27 -12.72 4.63
CA ILE A 65 9.03 -12.20 5.78
C ILE A 65 10.52 -12.21 5.42
N GLY A 66 11.17 -11.07 5.62
CA GLY A 66 12.57 -10.86 5.28
C GLY A 66 12.81 -10.22 3.91
N ASP A 67 11.77 -10.02 3.09
CA ASP A 67 11.91 -9.25 1.85
C ASP A 67 12.23 -7.79 2.16
N GLU A 68 13.25 -7.26 1.49
CA GLU A 68 13.63 -5.85 1.60
C GLU A 68 12.85 -5.00 0.60
N VAL A 69 12.26 -3.91 1.09
CA VAL A 69 11.47 -2.97 0.27
C VAL A 69 11.88 -1.54 0.57
N LEU A 70 11.77 -0.67 -0.44
CA LEU A 70 12.03 0.75 -0.29
C LEU A 70 10.86 1.45 0.39
N LEU A 71 11.16 2.09 1.52
CA LEU A 71 10.20 2.94 2.23
C LEU A 71 10.30 4.39 1.76
N ARG A 72 9.15 4.96 1.39
CA ARG A 72 9.02 6.40 1.13
C ARG A 72 8.13 7.03 2.20
N VAL A 73 8.75 7.60 3.22
CA VAL A 73 8.06 8.32 4.28
C VAL A 73 7.58 9.67 3.74
N GLN A 74 6.26 9.88 3.68
CA GLN A 74 5.63 11.14 3.30
C GLN A 74 4.54 11.49 4.33
N GLY A 75 4.43 12.77 4.72
CA GLY A 75 3.48 13.21 5.75
C GLY A 75 2.00 13.30 5.32
N GLY A 76 1.68 13.04 4.05
CA GLY A 76 0.34 13.18 3.49
C GLY A 76 0.00 12.05 2.51
N ALA A 77 -1.27 11.67 2.48
CA ALA A 77 -1.79 10.64 1.58
C ALA A 77 -2.01 11.19 0.17
N ARG A 78 -2.17 10.31 -0.82
CA ARG A 78 -2.44 10.72 -2.21
C ARG A 78 -3.62 9.95 -2.79
N HIS A 79 -4.58 10.69 -3.36
CA HIS A 79 -5.64 10.12 -4.19
C HIS A 79 -5.54 10.72 -5.58
N THR A 80 -5.47 9.88 -6.61
CA THR A 80 -5.38 10.32 -8.02
C THR A 80 -4.31 11.42 -8.24
N ARG A 81 -3.11 11.23 -7.66
CA ARG A 81 -1.97 12.18 -7.72
C ARG A 81 -2.12 13.48 -6.91
N ILE A 82 -3.24 13.71 -6.24
CA ILE A 82 -3.48 14.89 -5.39
C ILE A 82 -3.21 14.52 -3.94
N GLU A 83 -2.52 15.38 -3.20
CA GLU A 83 -2.33 15.21 -1.76
C GLU A 83 -3.66 15.40 -1.03
N ILE A 84 -3.99 14.47 -0.13
CA ILE A 84 -5.21 14.49 0.65
C ILE A 84 -4.91 14.20 2.12
N LYS A 85 -5.77 14.69 3.02
CA LYS A 85 -5.84 14.17 4.39
C LYS A 85 -6.71 12.92 4.37
N GLU A 86 -6.12 11.75 4.55
CA GLU A 86 -6.87 10.50 4.70
C GLU A 86 -6.95 10.09 6.18
N PHE A 87 -8.05 9.44 6.56
CA PHE A 87 -8.17 8.72 7.81
C PHE A 87 -8.97 7.43 7.55
N ILE A 88 -8.52 6.33 8.13
CA ILE A 88 -9.21 5.04 8.08
C ILE A 88 -9.75 4.76 9.49
N VAL A 89 -11.04 4.45 9.59
CA VAL A 89 -11.66 3.96 10.82
C VAL A 89 -12.03 2.50 10.59
N GLU A 90 -11.33 1.60 11.27
CA GLU A 90 -11.67 0.18 11.29
C GLU A 90 -12.77 -0.05 12.36
N LYS A 91 -13.74 -0.94 12.06
CA LYS A 91 -14.82 -1.33 12.97
C LYS A 91 -14.81 -2.83 13.18
#